data_AF-A0A5D0MSD6-F1
#
_entry.id   AF-A0A5D0MSD6-F1
#
_cell.length_a   1.000
_cell.length_b   1.000
_cell.length_c   1.000
_cell.angle_alpha   90.00
_cell.angle_beta   90.00
_cell.angle_gamma   90.00
#
_symmetry.space_group_name_H-M   'P 1'
#
loop_
_entity.id
_entity.type
_entity.pdbx_description
1 polymer ?
#
loop_
_entity_poly.entity_id
_entity_poly.type
_entity_poly.pdbx_seq_one_letter_code
_entity_poly.pdbx_strand_id
1 'polypeptide(L)' 'HMEGNSDAHLMSSIIGCSEMIPVENGKLMTGTWQGIYFCEFDGPRTRKVYINFLQPL' A
#
# COMPACT_ATOMS: atom_id res chain seq x y z
N HIS A 1 10.04 -14.01 -17.37
CA HIS A 1 9.11 -14.38 -16.30
C HIS A 1 8.31 -15.60 -16.74
N MET A 2 8.60 -16.78 -16.19
CA MET A 2 7.87 -18.02 -16.48
C MET A 2 6.77 -18.30 -15.44
N GLU A 3 6.74 -17.51 -14.36
CA GLU A 3 5.83 -17.62 -13.23
C GLU A 3 4.41 -17.15 -13.56
N GLY A 4 4.21 -16.49 -14.70
CA GLY A 4 2.88 -16.13 -15.22
C GLY A 4 2.22 -14.89 -14.60
N ASN A 5 2.96 -14.06 -13.86
CA ASN A 5 2.44 -12.93 -13.08
C ASN A 5 3.15 -11.59 -13.39
N SER A 6 3.72 -11.42 -14.59
CA SER A 6 4.44 -10.19 -14.96
C SER A 6 3.55 -8.95 -14.99
N ASP A 7 2.28 -9.13 -15.30
CA ASP A 7 1.24 -8.11 -15.18
C ASP A 7 1.09 -7.64 -13.73
N ALA A 8 1.10 -8.56 -12.75
CA ALA A 8 1.08 -8.21 -11.33
C ALA A 8 2.31 -7.40 -10.91
N HIS A 9 3.50 -7.75 -11.41
CA HIS A 9 4.74 -6.99 -11.17
C HIS A 9 4.67 -5.57 -11.75
N LEU A 10 4.12 -5.43 -12.97
CA LEU A 10 3.92 -4.13 -13.60
C LEU A 10 2.95 -3.27 -12.79
N MET A 11 1.80 -3.83 -12.41
CA MET A 11 0.78 -3.13 -11.62
C MET A 11 1.31 -2.72 -10.25
N SER A 12 2.08 -3.59 -9.57
CA SER A 12 2.72 -3.24 -8.29
C SER A 12 3.71 -2.07 -8.43
N SER A 13 4.41 -1.98 -9.55
CA SER A 13 5.36 -0.90 -9.81
C SER A 13 4.66 0.42 -10.13
N ILE A 14 3.54 0.36 -10.86
CA ILE A 14 2.75 1.54 -11.25
C ILE A 14 1.98 2.12 -10.06
N ILE A 15 1.34 1.26 -9.26
CA ILE A 15 0.52 1.68 -8.12
C ILE A 15 1.40 2.07 -6.93
N GLY A 16 2.57 1.46 -6.78
CA GLY A 16 3.46 1.67 -5.64
C GLY A 16 3.26 0.62 -4.54
N CYS A 17 4.31 0.42 -3.74
CA CYS A 17 4.35 -0.57 -2.66
C CYS A 17 4.28 0.04 -1.26
N SER A 18 4.14 1.36 -1.15
CA SER A 18 4.04 2.09 0.12
C SER A 18 3.37 3.44 -0.09
N GLU A 19 2.66 3.91 0.93
CA GLU A 19 2.10 5.25 0.97
C GLU A 19 2.43 5.93 2.30
N MET A 20 2.56 7.26 2.27
CA MET A 20 2.76 8.08 3.47
C MET A 20 1.50 8.87 3.76
N ILE A 21 0.95 8.71 4.96
CA ILE A 21 -0.30 9.36 5.36
C ILE A 21 -0.03 10.25 6.58
N PRO A 22 -0.37 11.54 6.53
CA PRO A 22 -0.26 12.42 7.69
C PRO A 22 -1.20 11.98 8.81
N VAL A 23 -0.76 12.15 10.05
CA VAL A 23 -1.53 11.81 11.24
C VAL A 23 -1.62 13.05 12.13
N GLU A 24 -2.84 13.45 12.47
CA GLU A 24 -3.10 14.58 13.35
C GLU A 24 -4.12 14.17 14.41
N ASN A 25 -3.84 14.50 15.68
CA ASN A 25 -4.70 14.15 16.82
C ASN A 25 -5.09 12.66 16.88
N GLY A 26 -4.15 11.78 16.53
CA GLY A 26 -4.34 10.33 16.51
C GLY A 26 -5.22 9.80 15.38
N LYS A 27 -5.56 10.64 14.38
CA LYS A 27 -6.37 10.26 13.22
C LYS A 27 -5.58 10.40 11.93
N LEU A 28 -5.80 9.47 11.00
CA LEU A 28 -5.29 9.59 9.64
C LEU A 28 -5.98 10.77 8.95
N MET A 29 -5.19 11.68 8.41
CA MET A 29 -5.68 12.85 7.68
C MET A 29 -6.01 12.46 6.24
N THR A 30 -7.23 11.97 6.04
CA THR A 30 -7.79 11.61 4.74
C THR A 30 -8.95 12.55 4.40
N GLY A 31 -9.14 12.86 3.12
CA GLY A 31 -10.34 13.55 2.65
C GLY A 31 -11.58 12.67 2.75
N THR A 32 -12.77 13.27 2.65
CA THR A 32 -14.07 12.59 2.80
C THR A 32 -14.21 11.31 1.97
N TRP A 33 -13.54 11.25 0.82
CA TRP A 33 -13.62 10.14 -0.13
C TRP A 33 -12.27 9.45 -0.39
N GLN A 34 -11.28 9.67 0.47
CA GLN A 34 -9.98 8.98 0.37
C GLN A 34 -9.98 7.73 1.24
N GLY A 35 -9.54 6.62 0.66
CA GLY A 35 -9.36 5.34 1.34
C GLY A 35 -7.96 4.79 1.11
N ILE A 36 -7.47 3.99 2.05
CA ILE A 36 -6.20 3.27 1.95
C ILE A 36 -6.51 1.84 1.57
N TYR A 37 -5.94 1.39 0.47
CA TYR A 37 -6.17 0.05 -0.07
C TYR A 37 -4.86 -0.73 -0.17
N PHE A 38 -4.93 -2.02 0.19
CA PHE A 38 -3.93 -2.99 -0.22
C PHE A 38 -4.37 -3.59 -1.56
N CYS A 39 -3.61 -3.33 -2.61
CA CYS A 39 -3.92 -3.83 -3.95
C CYS A 39 -3.21 -5.18 -4.19
N GLU A 40 -3.97 -6.27 -4.16
CA GLU A 40 -3.49 -7.62 -4.52
C GLU A 40 -3.63 -7.85 -6.03
N PHE A 41 -2.55 -8.29 -6.67
CA PHE A 41 -2.53 -8.54 -8.12
C PHE A 41 -2.16 -9.98 -8.48
N ASP A 42 -1.77 -10.81 -7.50
CA ASP A 42 -1.34 -12.20 -7.70
C ASP A 42 -1.86 -13.10 -6.55
N GLY A 43 -3.14 -12.93 -6.23
CA GLY A 43 -3.84 -13.66 -5.17
C GLY A 43 -4.48 -14.98 -5.62
N PRO A 44 -5.10 -15.74 -4.69
CA PRO A 44 -5.20 -15.46 -3.27
C PRO A 44 -3.93 -15.88 -2.50
N ARG A 45 -3.40 -14.98 -1.67
CA ARG A 45 -2.22 -15.27 -0.82
C ARG A 45 -2.36 -14.59 0.54
N THR A 46 -1.66 -15.11 1.55
CA THR A 46 -1.51 -14.40 2.82
C THR A 46 -0.44 -13.32 2.65
N ARG A 47 -0.80 -12.07 2.94
CA ARG A 47 0.08 -10.91 2.78
C ARG A 47 0.36 -10.25 4.13
N LYS A 48 1.41 -9.45 4.18
CA LYS A 48 1.78 -8.61 5.34
C LYS A 48 1.80 -7.16 4.89
N VAL A 49 1.29 -6.28 5.74
CA VAL A 49 1.40 -4.83 5.59
C VAL A 49 2.14 -4.31 6.82
N TYR A 50 3.18 -3.52 6.60
CA TYR A 50 3.95 -2.91 7.68
C TYR A 50 3.53 -1.45 7.83
N ILE A 51 3.39 -1.00 9.07
CA ILE A 51 3.05 0.38 9.41
C ILE A 51 4.16 0.89 10.31
N ASN A 52 4.82 1.96 9.88
CA ASN A 52 5.88 2.61 10.64
C ASN A 52 5.45 4.04 10.96
N PHE A 53 5.59 4.43 12.22
CA PHE A 53 5.43 5.81 12.64
C PHE A 53 6.78 6.51 12.54
N LEU A 54 6.87 7.50 11.66
CA LEU A 54 8.06 8.33 11.56
C LEU A 54 8.11 9.26 12.77
N GLN A 55 9.15 9.14 13.57
CA GLN A 55 9.43 10.10 14.62
C GLN A 55 10.27 11.25 14.03
N PRO A 56 9.97 12.52 14.38
CA PRO A 56 10.91 13.60 14.10
C PRO A 56 12.24 13.31 14.81
N LEU A 57 13.34 13.72 14.19
CA LEU A 57 14.67 13.73 14.80
C LEU A 57 14.75 14.76 15.94
#